data_AF-A0A3D5SB20-F1
#
_entry.id   AF-A0A3D5SB20-F1
#
_cell.length_a   1.000
_cell.length_b   1.000
_cell.length_c   1.000
_cell.angle_alpha   90.00
_cell.angle_beta   90.00
_cell.angle_gamma   90.00
#
_symmetry.space_group_name_H-M   'P 1'
#
loop_
_entity.id
_entity.type
_entity.pdbx_description
1 polymer ?
#
loop_
_entity_poly.entity_id
_entity_poly.type
_entity_poly.pdbx_seq_one_letter_code
_entity_poly.pdbx_strand_id
1 'polypeptide(L)'
;MKYFLNERVVLFHPVLDEENGYLTIVRSPKNGSFHRVNQVGYWALEFLDRHPKSSLEQVVESTALKISSTSWLIEKRVKNFIAKMLNEQVILEDETE
;
A
#
# COMPACT_ATOMS: atom_id res chain seq x y z
N MET A 1 0.23 -10.76 12.29
CA MET A 1 0.04 -9.34 11.98
C MET A 1 -0.77 -9.20 10.70
N LYS A 2 -1.90 -8.48 10.78
CA LYS A 2 -2.76 -8.18 9.63
C LYS A 2 -2.75 -6.67 9.38
N TYR A 3 -2.76 -6.27 8.11
CA TYR A 3 -2.68 -4.86 7.70
C TYR A 3 -3.98 -4.41 7.03
N PHE A 4 -4.31 -3.14 7.20
CA PHE A 4 -5.45 -2.49 6.55
C PHE A 4 -5.19 -0.99 6.40
N LEU A 5 -5.91 -0.34 5.49
CA LEU A 5 -5.79 1.11 5.30
C LEU A 5 -6.57 1.85 6.38
N ASN A 6 -6.06 3.02 6.76
CA ASN A 6 -6.87 4.00 7.47
C ASN A 6 -7.91 4.59 6.48
N GLU A 7 -9.18 4.67 6.86
CA GLU A 7 -10.27 5.04 5.93
C GLU A 7 -10.19 6.49 5.42
N ARG A 8 -9.29 7.31 5.98
CA ARG A 8 -9.21 8.76 5.71
C ARG A 8 -8.00 9.20 4.89
N VAL A 9 -7.19 8.27 4.38
CA VAL A 9 -5.84 8.60 3.89
C VAL A 9 -5.60 8.44 2.41
N VAL A 10 -6.31 7.52 1.76
CA VAL A 10 -6.06 7.19 0.36
C VAL A 10 -7.33 7.41 -0.45
N LEU A 11 -7.20 8.11 -1.57
CA LEU A 11 -8.22 8.21 -2.59
C LEU A 11 -7.66 7.58 -3.85
N PHE A 12 -8.21 6.43 -4.23
CA PHE A 12 -7.92 5.81 -5.53
C PHE A 12 -8.84 6.40 -6.58
N HIS A 13 -8.28 6.77 -7.72
CA HIS A 13 -9.05 7.13 -8.90
C HIS A 13 -8.52 6.33 -10.08
N PRO A 14 -9.04 5.11 -10.33
CA PRO A 14 -8.44 4.14 -11.25
C PRO A 14 -8.06 4.70 -12.62
N VAL A 15 -8.91 5.54 -13.20
CA VAL A 15 -8.64 6.19 -14.51
C VAL A 15 -7.45 7.15 -14.44
N LEU A 16 -7.41 8.02 -13.42
CA LEU A 16 -6.34 9.00 -13.26
C LEU A 16 -5.04 8.34 -12.82
N ASP A 17 -5.15 7.31 -11.98
CA ASP A 17 -4.02 6.50 -11.54
C ASP A 17 -3.43 5.70 -12.71
N GLU A 18 -4.23 5.16 -13.63
CA GLU A 18 -3.70 4.52 -14.83
C GLU A 18 -2.99 5.54 -15.76
N GLU A 19 -3.61 6.69 -16.01
CA GLU A 19 -3.03 7.78 -16.82
C GLU A 19 -1.71 8.31 -16.25
N ASN A 20 -1.55 8.28 -14.92
CA ASN A 20 -0.34 8.78 -14.25
C ASN A 20 0.72 7.70 -13.98
N GLY A 21 0.54 6.47 -14.49
CA GLY A 21 1.48 5.37 -14.33
C GLY A 21 1.45 4.74 -12.94
N TYR A 22 0.27 4.68 -12.33
CA TYR A 22 -0.03 4.13 -11.01
C TYR A 22 0.71 4.84 -9.87
N LEU A 23 0.74 6.17 -9.94
CA LEU A 23 1.34 7.07 -8.97
C LEU A 23 0.24 7.81 -8.20
N THR A 24 0.01 7.44 -6.94
CA THR A 24 -1.02 8.09 -6.11
C THR A 24 -0.41 9.05 -5.08
N ILE A 25 -1.20 10.03 -4.62
CA ILE A 25 -0.84 10.93 -3.52
C ILE A 25 -1.62 10.49 -2.29
N VAL A 26 -0.89 10.24 -1.21
CA VAL A 26 -1.47 9.82 0.07
C VAL A 26 -1.25 10.91 1.11
N ARG A 27 -2.29 11.22 1.89
CA ARG A 27 -2.18 12.15 3.01
C ARG A 27 -1.87 11.38 4.29
N SER A 28 -0.82 11.75 4.99
CA SER A 28 -0.43 11.21 6.30
C SER A 28 -1.33 11.77 7.41
N PRO A 29 -2.05 10.95 8.18
CA PRO A 29 -2.81 11.41 9.34
C PRO A 29 -1.92 11.93 10.46
N LYS A 30 -0.70 11.40 10.57
CA LYS A 30 0.22 11.74 11.65
C LYS A 30 0.56 13.22 11.70
N ASN A 31 0.77 13.85 10.54
CA ASN A 31 1.24 15.24 10.45
C ASN A 31 0.59 16.04 9.31
N GLY A 32 -0.33 15.45 8.55
CA GLY A 32 -0.98 16.09 7.42
C GLY A 32 -0.12 16.21 6.15
N SER A 33 1.09 15.65 6.13
CA SER A 33 1.98 15.67 4.97
C SER A 33 1.44 14.82 3.82
N PHE A 34 1.85 15.16 2.59
CA PHE A 34 1.49 14.40 1.39
C PHE A 34 2.70 13.59 0.90
N HIS A 35 2.47 12.31 0.63
CA HIS A 35 3.47 11.40 0.09
C HIS A 35 3.07 10.99 -1.33
N ARG A 36 3.98 11.17 -2.28
CA ARG A 36 3.84 10.54 -3.59
C ARG A 36 4.25 9.07 -3.49
N VAL A 37 3.34 8.19 -3.88
CA VAL A 37 3.53 6.75 -3.85
C VAL A 37 3.77 6.25 -5.27
N ASN A 38 4.74 5.34 -5.43
CA ASN A 38 5.05 4.77 -6.73
C ASN A 38 4.15 3.55 -7.04
N GLN A 39 4.27 2.99 -8.25
CA GLN A 39 3.49 1.83 -8.67
C GLN A 39 3.53 0.64 -7.69
N VAL A 40 4.67 0.35 -7.05
CA VAL A 40 4.77 -0.72 -6.04
C VAL A 40 3.89 -0.42 -4.84
N GLY A 41 4.01 0.80 -4.29
CA GLY A 41 3.19 1.21 -3.16
C GLY A 41 1.72 1.36 -3.52
N TYR A 42 1.41 1.79 -4.75
CA TYR A 42 0.03 1.89 -5.25
C TYR A 42 -0.66 0.54 -5.18
N TRP A 43 -0.08 -0.51 -5.78
CA TRP A 43 -0.68 -1.84 -5.78
C TRP A 43 -0.76 -2.45 -4.38
N ALA A 44 0.21 -2.16 -3.51
CA ALA A 44 0.16 -2.59 -2.12
C ALA A 44 -1.02 -1.94 -1.37
N LEU A 45 -1.23 -0.62 -1.54
CA LEU A 45 -2.35 0.08 -0.91
C LEU A 45 -3.69 -0.37 -1.52
N GLU A 46 -3.76 -0.48 -2.85
CA GLU A 46 -4.98 -0.87 -3.57
C GLU A 46 -5.44 -2.28 -3.18
N PHE A 47 -4.51 -3.19 -2.98
CA PHE A 47 -4.82 -4.52 -2.47
C PHE A 47 -5.37 -4.47 -1.04
N LEU A 48 -4.76 -3.66 -0.14
CA LEU A 48 -5.23 -3.51 1.24
C LEU A 48 -6.59 -2.81 1.35
N ASP A 49 -6.91 -1.93 0.41
CA ASP A 49 -8.22 -1.29 0.29
C ASP A 49 -9.32 -2.31 -0.03
N ARG A 50 -9.05 -3.19 -1.00
CA ARG A 50 -10.00 -4.25 -1.41
C ARG A 50 -10.04 -5.43 -0.44
N HIS A 51 -8.93 -5.72 0.21
CA HIS A 51 -8.74 -6.88 1.07
C HIS A 51 -8.15 -6.44 2.42
N PRO A 52 -8.95 -5.77 3.28
CA PRO A 52 -8.51 -5.39 4.61
C PRO A 52 -8.16 -6.64 5.44
N LYS A 53 -7.29 -6.45 6.44
CA LYS A 53 -6.75 -7.52 7.30
C LYS A 53 -5.96 -8.59 6.54
N SER A 54 -5.22 -8.18 5.50
CA SER A 54 -4.32 -9.08 4.77
C SER A 54 -2.97 -9.24 5.47
N SER A 55 -2.31 -10.39 5.32
CA SER A 55 -0.93 -10.59 5.78
C SER A 55 0.08 -9.93 4.85
N LEU A 56 1.31 -9.76 5.33
CA LEU A 56 2.40 -9.17 4.53
C LEU A 56 2.69 -9.99 3.28
N GLU A 57 2.66 -11.32 3.39
CA GLU A 57 2.89 -12.26 2.30
C GLU A 57 1.85 -12.06 1.20
N GLN A 58 0.57 -11.94 1.57
CA GLN A 58 -0.53 -11.70 0.62
C GLN A 58 -0.33 -10.37 -0.12
N VAL A 59 0.08 -9.31 0.58
CA VAL A 59 0.36 -8.01 -0.04
C VAL A 59 1.53 -8.11 -1.02
N VAL A 60 2.61 -8.80 -0.64
CA VAL A 60 3.79 -9.01 -1.50
C VAL A 60 3.42 -9.80 -2.75
N GLU A 61 2.75 -10.94 -2.60
CA GLU A 61 2.36 -11.80 -3.72
C GLU A 61 1.44 -11.08 -4.71
N SER A 62 0.42 -10.39 -4.20
CA SER A 62 -0.51 -9.61 -5.02
C SER A 62 0.21 -8.47 -5.76
N THR A 63 1.07 -7.72 -5.06
CA THR A 63 1.85 -6.63 -5.68
C THR A 63 2.77 -7.16 -6.77
N ALA A 64 3.42 -8.31 -6.55
CA ALA A 64 4.35 -8.93 -7.49
C ALA A 64 3.62 -9.33 -8.78
N LEU A 65 2.45 -9.95 -8.63
CA LEU A 65 1.58 -10.33 -9.73
C LEU A 65 1.18 -9.12 -10.57
N LYS A 66 0.76 -8.02 -9.92
CA LYS A 66 0.29 -6.80 -10.61
C LYS A 66 1.37 -6.12 -11.44
N ILE A 67 2.63 -6.15 -11.00
CA ILE A 67 3.75 -5.53 -11.72
C ILE A 67 4.56 -6.52 -12.55
N SER A 68 4.07 -7.75 -12.74
CA SER A 68 4.75 -8.80 -13.52
C SER A 68 6.19 -9.04 -13.06
N SER A 69 6.42 -9.05 -11.74
CA SER A 69 7.72 -9.29 -11.11
C SER A 69 7.69 -10.51 -10.21
N THR A 70 8.85 -11.07 -9.86
CA THR A 70 8.93 -12.14 -8.86
C THR A 70 8.83 -11.59 -7.44
N SER A 71 8.11 -12.29 -6.55
CA SER A 71 7.86 -11.85 -5.17
C SER A 71 9.15 -11.52 -4.40
N TRP A 72 10.20 -12.34 -4.51
CA TRP A 72 11.47 -12.12 -3.81
C TRP A 72 12.18 -10.80 -4.21
N LEU A 73 12.01 -10.34 -5.46
CA LEU A 73 12.62 -9.08 -5.94
C LEU A 73 11.95 -7.85 -5.32
N ILE A 74 10.66 -7.96 -4.99
CA ILE A 74 9.85 -6.81 -4.57
C ILE A 74 9.56 -6.83 -3.07
N GLU A 75 9.72 -7.98 -2.42
CA GLU A 75 9.43 -8.20 -1.01
C GLU A 75 10.08 -7.14 -0.13
N LYS A 76 11.38 -6.88 -0.31
CA LYS A 76 12.10 -5.84 0.44
C LYS A 76 11.51 -4.44 0.22
N ARG A 77 11.06 -4.14 -1.01
CA ARG A 77 10.46 -2.83 -1.36
C ARG A 77 9.10 -2.67 -0.71
N VAL A 78 8.26 -3.71 -0.76
CA VAL A 78 6.95 -3.74 -0.11
C VAL A 78 7.11 -3.64 1.41
N LYS A 79 8.01 -4.43 2.02
CA LYS A 79 8.31 -4.36 3.46
C LYS A 79 8.69 -2.96 3.92
N ASN A 80 9.63 -2.32 3.23
CA ASN A 80 10.05 -0.96 3.54
C ASN A 80 8.90 0.05 3.35
N PHE A 81 8.07 -0.15 2.33
CA PHE A 81 6.91 0.67 2.08
C PHE A 81 5.86 0.56 3.20
N ILE A 82 5.49 -0.66 3.59
CA ILE A 82 4.55 -0.92 4.69
C ILE A 82 5.06 -0.28 5.99
N ALA A 83 6.33 -0.49 6.34
CA ALA A 83 6.94 0.11 7.53
C ALA A 83 6.87 1.64 7.53
N LYS A 84 7.13 2.28 6.37
CA LYS A 84 6.99 3.74 6.23
C LYS A 84 5.53 4.17 6.41
N MET A 85 4.58 3.48 5.78
CA MET A 85 3.16 3.85 5.83
C MET A 85 2.52 3.59 7.20
N LEU A 86 3.00 2.61 7.97
CA LEU A 86 2.66 2.43 9.38
C LEU A 86 3.11 3.64 10.21
N ASN A 87 4.36 4.07 10.03
CA ASN A 87 4.88 5.26 10.72
C ASN A 87 4.10 6.54 10.35
N GLU A 88 3.54 6.62 9.14
CA GLU A 88 2.70 7.72 8.69
C GLU A 88 1.22 7.56 9.09
N GLN A 89 0.82 6.47 9.74
CA GLN A 89 -0.58 6.12 10.09
C GLN A 89 -1.51 5.97 8.88
N VAL A 90 -0.95 5.72 7.70
CA VAL A 90 -1.68 5.42 6.46
C VAL A 90 -2.14 3.97 6.46
N ILE A 91 -1.25 3.06 6.85
CA ILE A 91 -1.55 1.67 7.10
C ILE A 91 -1.63 1.50 8.62
N LEU A 92 -2.56 0.66 9.05
CA LEU A 92 -2.72 0.23 10.43
C LEU A 92 -2.48 -1.28 10.50
N GLU A 93 -2.13 -1.74 11.71
CA GLU A 93 -1.90 -3.16 11.99
C GLU A 93 -2.83 -3.66 13.08
N ASP A 94 -3.26 -4.91 12.95
CA ASP A 94 -4.08 -5.65 13.91
C ASP A 94 -3.36 -6.95 14.27
N GLU A 95 -3.15 -7.17 15.57
CA GLU A 95 -2.55 -8.39 16.11
C GLU A 95 -3.58 -9.51 16.34
N THR A 96 -4.88 -9.21 16.28
CA THR A 96 -5.91 -10.23 16.57
C THR A 96 -6.07 -11.23 15.43
N GLU A 97 -5.94 -12.51 15.77
CA GLU A 97 -6.30 -13.68 14.95
C GLU A 97 -7.82 -13.83 14.80
#